data_AF-A0A7V9B438-F1
#
_entry.id   AF-A0A7V9B438-F1
#
_cell.length_a   1.000
_cell.length_b   1.000
_cell.length_c   1.000
_cell.angle_alpha   90.00
_cell.angle_beta   90.00
_cell.angle_gamma   90.00
#
_symmetry.space_group_name_H-M   'P 1'
#
loop_
_entity.id
_entity.type
_entity.pdbx_description
1 polymer ?
#
loop_
_entity_poly.entity_id
_entity_poly.type
_entity_poly.pdbx_seq_one_letter_code
_entity_poly.pdbx_strand_id
1 'polypeptide(L)'
;MPRGKPSPKLAITVDPDVYAQVLDAAADDGVSVSAWMTGAARRALLVRDGLAAVAEWEAQHGALTDAEMAAARERVAAQMGRKASRSARGSA
;
A
#
# COMPACT_ATOMS: atom_id res chain seq x y z
N MET A 1 -15.39 21.92 -23.74
CA MET A 1 -15.33 21.10 -22.51
C MET A 1 -14.69 21.93 -21.41
N PRO A 2 -15.29 22.04 -20.22
CA PRO A 2 -14.61 22.70 -19.09
C PRO A 2 -13.45 21.80 -18.66
N ARG A 3 -12.21 22.32 -18.72
CA ARG A 3 -11.07 21.62 -18.15
C ARG A 3 -11.25 21.67 -16.63
N GLY A 4 -11.31 20.51 -15.98
CA GLY A 4 -11.34 20.41 -14.51
C GLY A 4 -10.17 21.20 -13.91
N LYS A 5 -10.32 21.66 -12.67
CA LYS A 5 -9.25 22.41 -11.99
C LYS A 5 -7.96 21.57 -12.01
N PRO A 6 -6.81 22.14 -12.45
CA PRO A 6 -5.57 21.40 -12.47
C PRO A 6 -5.19 21.00 -11.04
N SER A 7 -4.61 19.80 -10.90
CA SER A 7 -4.09 19.35 -9.61
C SER A 7 -3.08 20.37 -9.05
N PRO A 8 -3.12 20.68 -7.74
CA PRO A 8 -2.15 21.58 -7.13
C PRO A 8 -0.74 21.00 -7.25
N LYS A 9 0.24 21.87 -7.51
CA LYS A 9 1.66 21.49 -7.60
C LYS A 9 2.29 21.52 -6.21
N LEU A 10 2.92 20.43 -5.83
CA LEU A 10 3.71 20.32 -4.61
C LEU A 10 5.20 20.36 -4.98
N ALA A 11 5.94 21.33 -4.45
CA ALA A 11 7.40 21.42 -4.59
C ALA A 11 8.04 20.97 -3.27
N ILE A 12 8.92 19.97 -3.35
CA ILE A 12 9.60 19.36 -2.19
C ILE A 12 11.06 19.10 -2.53
N THR A 13 11.92 19.17 -1.51
CA THR A 13 13.29 18.67 -1.59
C THR A 13 13.27 17.17 -1.30
N VAL A 14 13.94 16.40 -2.14
CA VAL A 14 14.09 14.95 -1.99
C VAL A 14 15.57 14.65 -1.86
N ASP A 15 15.91 13.71 -0.98
CA ASP A 15 17.28 13.22 -0.84
C ASP A 15 17.83 12.74 -2.20
N PRO A 16 19.10 13.04 -2.57
CA PRO A 16 19.62 12.71 -3.89
C PRO A 16 19.53 11.23 -4.28
N ASP A 17 19.78 10.33 -3.32
CA ASP A 17 19.76 8.89 -3.58
C ASP A 17 18.32 8.41 -3.80
N VAL A 18 17.38 8.98 -3.05
CA VAL A 18 15.93 8.72 -3.23
C VAL A 18 15.43 9.32 -4.53
N TYR A 19 15.90 10.50 -4.93
CA TYR A 19 15.53 11.15 -6.18
C TYR A 19 15.82 10.25 -7.38
N ALA A 20 17.02 9.68 -7.45
CA ALA A 20 17.40 8.75 -8.51
C ALA A 20 16.48 7.51 -8.52
N GLN A 21 16.27 6.89 -7.36
CA GLN A 21 15.39 5.71 -7.24
C GLN A 21 13.95 5.98 -7.66
N VAL A 22 13.42 7.17 -7.40
CA VAL A 22 12.06 7.57 -7.83
C VAL A 22 11.98 7.69 -9.35
N LEU A 23 13.02 8.23 -10.01
CA LEU A 23 13.06 8.32 -11.47
C LEU A 23 13.08 6.92 -12.10
N ASP A 24 13.96 6.05 -11.60
CA ASP A 24 14.10 4.67 -12.09
C ASP A 24 12.80 3.89 -11.90
N ALA A 25 12.20 3.94 -10.70
CA ALA A 25 10.96 3.24 -10.41
C ALA A 25 9.78 3.75 -11.26
N ALA A 26 9.70 5.06 -11.53
CA ALA A 26 8.67 5.60 -12.42
C ALA A 26 8.86 5.14 -13.87
N ALA A 27 10.11 5.07 -14.34
CA ALA A 27 10.45 4.56 -15.66
C ALA A 27 10.13 3.06 -15.81
N ASP A 28 10.53 2.25 -14.82
CA ASP A 28 10.25 0.81 -14.79
C ASP A 28 8.74 0.51 -14.77
N ASP A 29 7.97 1.31 -14.02
CA ASP A 29 6.51 1.20 -13.96
C ASP A 29 5.81 1.83 -15.20
N GLY A 30 6.55 2.48 -16.09
CA GLY A 30 6.00 3.13 -17.30
C GLY A 30 5.06 4.30 -17.01
N VAL A 31 5.26 5.01 -15.89
CA VAL A 31 4.40 6.13 -15.44
C VAL A 31 5.21 7.42 -15.24
N SER A 32 4.52 8.56 -15.13
CA SER A 32 5.20 9.81 -14.75
C SER A 32 5.63 9.77 -13.28
N VAL A 33 6.70 10.51 -12.95
CA VAL A 33 7.17 10.70 -11.57
C VAL A 33 6.04 11.18 -10.64
N SER A 34 5.20 12.11 -11.11
CA SER A 34 4.08 12.60 -10.30
C SER A 34 3.02 11.54 -10.05
N ALA A 35 2.74 10.66 -11.02
CA ALA A 35 1.82 9.55 -10.87
C ALA A 35 2.38 8.49 -9.91
N TRP A 36 3.66 8.14 -10.07
CA TRP A 36 4.37 7.22 -9.18
C TRP A 36 4.37 7.71 -7.73
N MET A 37 4.77 8.97 -7.51
CA MET A 37 4.78 9.61 -6.20
C MET A 37 3.38 9.70 -5.58
N THR A 38 2.36 10.01 -6.40
CA THR A 38 0.96 10.00 -5.93
C THR A 38 0.54 8.60 -5.48
N GLY A 39 0.93 7.56 -6.21
CA GLY A 39 0.69 6.17 -5.84
C GLY A 39 1.39 5.79 -4.53
N ALA A 40 2.66 6.15 -4.39
CA ALA A 40 3.45 5.94 -3.17
C ALA A 40 2.81 6.65 -1.96
N ALA A 41 2.46 7.93 -2.11
CA ALA A 41 1.80 8.72 -1.07
C ALA A 41 0.45 8.10 -0.65
N ARG A 42 -0.38 7.67 -1.61
CA ARG A 42 -1.66 6.98 -1.32
C ARG A 42 -1.46 5.71 -0.49
N ARG A 43 -0.46 4.89 -0.85
CA ARG A 43 -0.15 3.67 -0.08
C ARG A 43 0.29 4.00 1.35
N ALA A 44 1.19 4.97 1.50
CA ALA A 44 1.68 5.38 2.82
C ALA A 44 0.55 5.94 3.70
N LEU A 45 -0.33 6.77 3.14
CA LEU A 45 -1.49 7.32 3.84
C LEU A 45 -2.48 6.22 4.24
N LEU A 46 -2.78 5.27 3.34
CA LEU A 46 -3.67 4.15 3.64
C LEU A 46 -3.16 3.29 4.80
N VAL A 47 -1.85 3.00 4.84
CA VAL A 47 -1.23 2.27 5.95
C VAL A 47 -1.36 3.06 7.26
N ARG A 48 -1.07 4.36 7.23
CA ARG A 48 -1.19 5.24 8.41
C ARG A 48 -2.62 5.24 8.95
N ASP A 49 -3.60 5.44 8.08
CA ASP A 49 -5.02 5.48 8.46
C ASP A 49 -5.48 4.11 8.99
N GLY A 50 -5.02 3.02 8.38
CA GLY A 50 -5.30 1.66 8.84
C GLY A 50 -4.74 1.38 10.24
N LEU A 51 -3.50 1.79 10.52
CA LEU A 51 -2.90 1.65 11.85
C LEU A 51 -3.63 2.49 12.90
N ALA A 52 -4.08 3.70 12.54
CA ALA A 52 -4.88 4.52 13.44
C ALA A 52 -6.23 3.84 13.77
N ALA A 53 -6.88 3.24 12.78
CA ALA A 53 -8.12 2.50 12.98
C ALA A 53 -7.93 1.25 13.86
N VAL A 54 -6.81 0.53 13.71
CA VAL A 54 -6.46 -0.59 14.60
C VAL A 54 -6.29 -0.10 16.04
N ALA A 55 -5.54 0.98 16.26
CA ALA A 55 -5.34 1.54 17.59
C ALA A 55 -6.66 1.99 18.25
N GLU A 56 -7.57 2.61 17.47
CA GLU A 56 -8.92 2.96 17.94
C GLU A 56 -9.72 1.72 18.36
N TRP A 57 -9.64 0.65 17.58
CA TRP A 57 -10.31 -0.61 17.91
C TRP A 57 -9.75 -1.27 19.18
N GLU A 58 -8.42 -1.32 19.32
CA GLU A 58 -7.73 -1.88 20.49
C GLU A 58 -8.03 -1.09 21.77
N ALA A 59 -8.18 0.24 21.67
CA ALA A 59 -8.60 1.07 22.79
C ALA A 59 -10.01 0.69 23.31
N GLN A 60 -10.88 0.17 22.44
CA GLN A 60 -12.25 -0.23 22.79
C GLN A 60 -12.35 -1.70 23.21
N HIS A 61 -11.50 -2.59 22.69
CA HIS A 61 -11.65 -4.05 22.83
C HIS A 61 -10.46 -4.74 23.50
N GLY A 62 -9.37 -4.02 23.74
CA GLY A 62 -8.09 -4.59 24.16
C GLY A 62 -7.19 -4.93 22.96
N ALA A 63 -5.88 -4.99 23.22
CA ALA A 63 -4.90 -5.39 22.22
C ALA A 63 -5.07 -6.88 21.86
N LEU A 64 -4.77 -7.21 20.60
CA LEU A 64 -4.76 -8.61 20.16
C LEU A 64 -3.66 -9.39 20.89
N THR A 65 -4.00 -10.55 21.44
CA THR A 65 -3.03 -11.41 22.10
C THR A 65 -2.13 -12.11 21.10
N ASP A 66 -0.94 -12.55 21.55
CA ASP A 66 0.00 -13.29 20.70
C ASP A 66 -0.62 -14.58 20.12
N ALA A 67 -1.47 -15.26 20.91
CA ALA A 67 -2.18 -16.46 20.48
C ALA A 67 -3.19 -16.16 19.36
N GLU A 68 -3.95 -15.08 19.48
CA GLU A 68 -4.89 -14.63 18.45
C GLU A 68 -4.16 -14.19 17.19
N MET A 69 -3.03 -13.49 17.32
CA MET A 69 -2.19 -13.09 16.19
C MET A 69 -1.58 -14.29 15.47
N ALA A 70 -1.11 -15.31 16.20
CA ALA A 70 -0.61 -16.54 15.62
C ALA A 70 -1.72 -17.26 14.82
N ALA A 71 -2.89 -17.46 15.43
CA ALA A 71 -4.05 -18.07 14.77
C ALA A 71 -4.53 -17.27 13.56
N ALA A 72 -4.45 -15.94 13.60
CA ALA A 72 -4.76 -15.07 12.47
C ALA A 72 -3.76 -15.25 11.32
N ARG A 73 -2.46 -15.27 11.60
CA ARG A 73 -1.42 -15.48 10.59
C ARG A 73 -1.56 -16.84 9.88
N GLU A 74 -1.85 -17.90 10.63
CA GLU A 74 -2.11 -19.23 10.06
C GLU A 74 -3.30 -19.21 9.09
N ARG A 75 -4.41 -18.57 9.50
CA ARG A 75 -5.59 -18.42 8.63
C ARG A 75 -5.27 -17.65 7.35
N VAL A 76 -4.54 -16.53 7.44
CA VAL A 76 -4.14 -15.75 6.28
C VAL A 76 -3.23 -16.55 5.35
N ALA A 77 -2.21 -17.23 5.89
CA ALA A 77 -1.31 -18.06 5.11
C ALA A 77 -2.05 -19.18 4.35
N ALA A 78 -2.99 -19.86 5.02
CA ALA A 78 -3.84 -20.88 4.40
C ALA A 78 -4.70 -20.28 3.26
N GLN A 79 -5.27 -19.09 3.45
CA GLN A 79 -6.05 -18.42 2.41
C GLN A 79 -5.20 -18.05 1.19
N MET A 80 -3.99 -17.53 1.41
CA MET A 80 -3.07 -17.14 0.34
C MET A 80 -2.58 -18.35 -0.47
N GLY A 81 -2.27 -19.47 0.20
CA GLY A 81 -1.90 -20.73 -0.47
C GLY A 81 -3.03 -21.30 -1.34
N ARG A 82 -4.29 -21.22 -0.88
CA ARG A 82 -5.47 -21.62 -1.68
C ARG A 82 -5.68 -20.74 -2.91
N LYS A 83 -5.36 -19.44 -2.83
CA LYS A 83 -5.49 -18.51 -3.96
C LYS A 83 -4.48 -18.86 -5.06
N ALA A 84 -3.24 -19.19 -4.69
CA ALA A 84 -2.21 -19.64 -5.63
C ALA A 84 -2.63 -20.93 -6.36
N SER A 85 -3.18 -21.92 -5.66
CA SER A 85 -3.60 -23.19 -6.26
C SER A 85 -4.88 -23.12 -7.12
N ARG A 86 -5.70 -22.07 -6.97
CA ARG A 86 -6.81 -21.77 -7.89
C ARG A 86 -6.32 -21.07 -9.16
N SER A 87 -5.36 -20.15 -9.04
CA SER A 87 -4.74 -19.49 -10.20
C SER A 87 -4.08 -20.50 -11.14
N ALA A 88 -3.33 -21.47 -10.59
CA ALA A 88 -2.67 -22.51 -11.36
C ALA A 88 -3.62 -23.47 -12.10
N ARG A 89 -4.88 -23.61 -11.65
CA ARG A 89 -5.89 -24.47 -12.28
C ARG A 89 -6.75 -23.76 -13.33
N GLY A 90 -6.74 -22.43 -13.38
CA GLY A 90 -7.51 -21.64 -14.35
C GLY A 90 -6.75 -21.30 -15.63
N SER A 91 -5.45 -21.62 -15.70
CA SER A 91 -4.59 -21.37 -16.86
C SER A 91 -4.31 -22.63 -17.70
N ALA A 92 -5.07 -23.71 -17.49
CA ALA A 92 -4.96 -24.98 -18.22
C ALA A 92 -6.20 -25.22 -19.09
#